data_AF-A0A0D7BG45-F1
#
_entry.id   AF-A0A0D7BG45-F1
#
_cell.length_a   1.000
_cell.length_b   1.000
_cell.length_c   1.000
_cell.angle_alpha   90.00
_cell.angle_beta   90.00
_cell.angle_gamma   90.00
#
_symmetry.space_group_name_H-M   'P 1'
#
loop_
_entity.id
_entity.type
_entity.pdbx_description
1 polymer ?
#
loop_
_entity_poly.entity_id
_entity_poly.type
_entity_poly.pdbx_seq_one_letter_code
_entity_poly.pdbx_strand_id
1 'polypeptide(L)'
;MHNAYRAAPYHPAALTRAPSSTGPSRHECNICGKRFSRPSGLKIHVTTHTGEKPYVCSEDGCGRAFSVQSNMRRHVRIVHQGGGDDFEEDPTEGS
;
A
#
# COMPACT_ATOMS: atom_id res chain seq x y z
N MET A 1 62.82 -29.41 -23.12
CA MET A 1 62.44 -28.08 -23.62
C MET A 1 61.29 -28.34 -24.57
N HIS A 2 60.02 -27.99 -24.35
CA HIS A 2 59.47 -26.71 -23.94
C HIS A 2 58.22 -26.95 -23.08
N ASN A 3 58.20 -26.31 -21.92
CA ASN A 3 57.09 -26.29 -20.98
C ASN A 3 55.95 -25.50 -21.64
N ALA A 4 54.77 -26.10 -21.82
CA ALA A 4 53.58 -25.38 -22.25
C ALA A 4 52.44 -25.72 -21.31
N TYR A 5 52.56 -25.18 -20.09
CA TYR A 5 51.45 -24.94 -19.19
C TYR A 5 50.42 -24.11 -19.98
N ARG A 6 49.43 -24.77 -20.59
CA ARG A 6 48.29 -24.04 -21.14
C ARG A 6 47.44 -23.59 -19.96
N ALA A 7 47.75 -22.40 -19.47
CA ALA A 7 46.92 -21.68 -18.51
C ALA A 7 45.50 -21.60 -19.09
N ALA A 8 44.53 -22.14 -18.36
CA ALA A 8 43.12 -22.00 -18.69
C ALA A 8 42.77 -20.52 -18.83
N PRO A 9 41.94 -20.11 -19.80
CA PRO A 9 41.36 -18.78 -19.77
C PRO A 9 40.50 -18.70 -18.51
N TYR A 10 40.98 -17.97 -17.51
CA TYR A 10 40.15 -17.41 -16.47
C TYR A 10 39.11 -16.54 -17.19
N HIS A 11 37.92 -17.10 -17.41
CA HIS A 11 36.75 -16.32 -17.78
C HIS A 11 36.22 -15.75 -16.47
N PRO A 12 36.48 -14.47 -16.11
CA PRO A 12 35.70 -13.88 -15.05
C PRO A 12 34.26 -13.90 -15.56
N ALA A 13 33.43 -14.73 -14.93
CA ALA A 13 31.99 -14.67 -15.09
C ALA A 13 31.64 -13.18 -14.93
N ALA A 14 31.18 -12.58 -16.04
CA ALA A 14 30.82 -11.18 -16.06
C ALA A 14 29.94 -10.95 -14.84
N LEU A 15 30.40 -10.06 -13.96
CA LEU A 15 29.60 -9.44 -12.92
C LEU A 15 28.52 -8.63 -13.65
N THR A 16 27.54 -9.34 -14.19
CA THR A 16 26.26 -8.77 -14.54
C THR A 16 25.76 -8.31 -13.20
N ARG A 17 25.90 -7.02 -12.91
CA ARG A 17 25.16 -6.36 -11.85
C ARG A 17 23.73 -6.81 -12.09
N ALA A 18 23.27 -7.78 -11.30
CA ALA A 18 21.86 -8.09 -11.21
C ALA A 18 21.18 -6.74 -11.02
N PRO A 19 20.09 -6.42 -11.74
CA PRO A 19 19.37 -5.19 -11.48
C PRO A 19 19.13 -5.16 -9.96
N SER A 20 19.63 -4.11 -9.30
CA SER A 20 19.43 -3.86 -7.88
C SER A 20 17.94 -3.78 -7.66
N SER A 21 17.34 -4.95 -7.48
CA SER A 21 15.92 -5.15 -7.33
C SER A 21 15.68 -4.92 -5.86
N THR A 22 15.64 -3.63 -5.52
CA THR A 22 15.19 -3.10 -4.23
C THR A 22 13.87 -3.75 -3.87
N GLY A 23 13.93 -4.90 -3.17
CA GLY A 23 12.82 -5.70 -2.71
C GLY A 23 11.88 -6.21 -3.82
N PRO A 24 11.24 -7.37 -3.61
CA PRO A 24 10.08 -7.71 -4.42
C PRO A 24 8.94 -6.76 -4.01
N SER A 25 8.87 -5.56 -4.59
CA SER A 25 7.60 -4.86 -4.72
C SER A 25 6.78 -5.68 -5.71
N ARG A 26 6.07 -6.70 -5.18
CA ARG A 26 5.31 -7.71 -5.94
C ARG A 26 3.99 -7.15 -6.50
N HIS A 27 3.62 -5.95 -6.10
CA HIS A 27 2.29 -5.41 -6.33
C HIS A 27 2.38 -4.25 -7.31
N GLU A 28 2.32 -4.59 -8.60
CA GLU A 28 2.32 -3.65 -9.71
C GLU A 28 0.90 -3.45 -10.25
N CYS A 29 0.59 -2.21 -10.64
CA CYS A 29 -0.65 -1.86 -11.32
C CYS A 29 -0.60 -2.29 -12.78
N ASN A 30 -1.50 -3.18 -13.18
CA ASN A 30 -1.62 -3.63 -14.56
C ASN A 30 -2.12 -2.55 -15.54
N ILE A 31 -2.63 -1.41 -15.05
CA ILE A 31 -3.15 -0.31 -15.89
C ILE A 31 -2.06 0.72 -16.20
N CYS A 32 -1.21 1.04 -15.24
CA CYS A 32 -0.20 2.09 -15.39
C CYS A 32 1.23 1.72 -14.97
N GLY A 33 1.47 0.46 -14.59
CA GLY A 33 2.80 -0.04 -14.20
C GLY A 33 3.32 0.48 -12.85
N LYS A 34 2.51 1.22 -12.06
CA LYS A 34 2.95 1.73 -10.76
C LYS A 34 3.17 0.60 -9.77
N ARG A 35 4.33 0.61 -9.10
CA ARG A 35 4.73 -0.38 -8.11
C ARG A 35 4.38 0.09 -6.70
N PHE A 36 3.81 -0.82 -5.92
CA PHE A 36 3.46 -0.61 -4.52
C PHE A 36 4.20 -1.60 -3.64
N SER A 37 4.59 -1.15 -2.45
CA SER A 37 5.22 -2.00 -1.44
C SER A 37 4.22 -2.99 -0.80
N ARG A 38 2.92 -2.66 -0.81
CA ARG A 38 1.85 -3.43 -0.17
C ARG A 38 0.71 -3.73 -1.15
N PRO A 39 0.08 -4.92 -1.08
CA PRO A 39 -1.04 -5.28 -1.94
C PRO A 39 -2.27 -4.41 -1.68
N SER A 40 -2.47 -3.98 -0.43
CA SER A 40 -3.54 -3.06 -0.07
C SER A 40 -3.42 -1.72 -0.80
N GLY A 41 -2.19 -1.19 -0.94
CA GLY A 41 -1.92 0.04 -1.68
C GLY A 41 -2.23 -0.10 -3.17
N LEU A 42 -1.84 -1.23 -3.77
CA LEU A 42 -2.20 -1.55 -5.15
C LEU A 42 -3.72 -1.65 -5.33
N LYS A 43 -4.42 -2.40 -4.46
CA LYS A 43 -5.88 -2.57 -4.56
C LYS A 43 -6.61 -1.24 -4.49
N ILE A 44 -6.21 -0.37 -3.56
CA ILE A 44 -6.75 0.99 -3.45
C ILE A 44 -6.43 1.80 -4.71
N HIS A 45 -5.21 1.70 -5.23
CA HIS A 45 -4.82 2.41 -6.45
C HIS A 45 -5.63 1.97 -7.67
N VAL A 46 -5.91 0.68 -7.84
CA VAL A 46 -6.71 0.19 -8.99
C VAL A 46 -8.09 0.83 -9.02
N THR A 47 -8.70 1.11 -7.86
CA THR A 47 -9.99 1.82 -7.79
C THR A 47 -9.96 3.21 -8.41
N THR A 48 -8.79 3.85 -8.54
CA THR A 48 -8.70 5.16 -9.21
C THR A 48 -8.83 5.07 -10.72
N HIS A 49 -8.59 3.88 -11.28
CA HIS A 49 -8.75 3.63 -12.71
C HIS A 49 -10.15 3.09 -13.03
N THR A 50 -10.65 2.14 -12.23
CA THR A 50 -11.98 1.54 -12.46
C THR A 50 -13.11 2.41 -11.92
N GLY A 51 -12.82 3.35 -11.02
CA GLY A 51 -13.82 4.14 -10.31
C GLY A 51 -14.61 3.34 -9.26
N GLU A 52 -14.34 2.04 -9.12
CA GLU A 52 -15.06 1.17 -8.20
C GLU A 52 -14.64 1.44 -6.76
N LYS A 53 -15.53 2.03 -5.98
CA LYS A 53 -15.29 2.37 -4.58
C LYS A 53 -16.10 1.42 -3.69
N PRO A 54 -15.49 0.32 -3.19
CA PRO A 54 -16.23 -0.72 -2.48
C PRO A 54 -16.75 -0.26 -1.11
N TYR A 55 -16.25 0.85 -0.56
CA TYR A 55 -16.66 1.36 0.74
C TYR A 55 -17.62 2.54 0.55
N VAL A 56 -18.91 2.24 0.44
CA VAL A 56 -19.97 3.25 0.36
C VAL A 56 -20.45 3.60 1.76
N CYS A 57 -20.78 4.88 1.98
CA CYS A 57 -21.43 5.34 3.19
C CYS A 57 -22.86 4.80 3.22
N SER A 58 -23.21 4.07 4.28
CA SER A 58 -24.53 3.47 4.46
C SER A 58 -25.60 4.45 4.96
N GLU A 59 -25.23 5.71 5.22
CA GLU A 59 -26.16 6.72 5.72
C GLU A 59 -27.08 7.20 4.61
N ASP A 60 -28.37 7.26 4.93
CA ASP A 60 -29.42 7.62 3.98
C ASP A 60 -29.21 9.05 3.46
N GLY A 61 -29.21 9.21 2.13
CA GLY A 61 -28.98 10.50 1.47
C GLY A 61 -27.52 10.96 1.31
N CYS A 62 -26.51 10.24 1.83
CA CYS A 62 -25.11 10.65 1.66
C CYS A 62 -24.49 10.21 0.33
N GLY A 63 -24.66 8.94 -0.05
CA GLY A 63 -24.17 8.38 -1.32
C GLY A 63 -22.64 8.43 -1.53
N ARG A 64 -21.85 8.81 -0.51
CA ARG A 64 -20.40 8.97 -0.64
C ARG A 64 -19.69 7.62 -0.66
N ALA A 65 -18.79 7.43 -1.62
CA ALA A 65 -17.99 6.23 -1.74
C ALA A 65 -16.48 6.50 -1.62
N PHE A 66 -15.78 5.56 -0.98
CA PHE A 66 -14.36 5.65 -0.64
C PHE A 66 -13.61 4.40 -1.11
N SER A 67 -12.34 4.58 -1.45
CA SER A 67 -11.44 3.49 -1.81
C SER A 67 -10.86 2.76 -0.58
N VAL A 68 -11.02 3.33 0.62
CA VAL A 68 -10.44 2.82 1.87
C VAL A 68 -11.46 2.82 2.99
N GLN A 69 -11.56 1.70 3.72
CA GLN A 69 -12.50 1.54 4.84
C GLN A 69 -12.29 2.56 5.97
N SER A 70 -11.04 2.84 6.35
CA SER A 70 -10.73 3.80 7.42
C SER A 70 -11.19 5.22 7.08
N ASN A 71 -11.13 5.61 5.80
CA ASN A 71 -11.63 6.90 5.34
C ASN A 71 -13.16 6.97 5.42
N MET A 72 -13.86 5.92 5.00
CA MET A 72 -15.32 5.84 5.13
C MET A 72 -15.75 5.90 6.60
N ARG A 73 -15.13 5.12 7.48
CA ARG A 73 -15.43 5.12 8.93
C ARG A 73 -15.22 6.49 9.56
N ARG A 74 -14.09 7.14 9.23
CA ARG A 74 -13.81 8.52 9.70
C ARG A 74 -14.85 9.51 9.18
N HIS A 75 -15.25 9.39 7.92
CA HIS A 75 -16.31 10.21 7.35
C HIS A 75 -17.63 10.03 8.10
N VAL A 76 -18.05 8.80 8.38
CA VAL A 76 -19.27 8.53 9.16
C VAL A 76 -19.16 9.15 10.55
N ARG A 77 -18.06 8.93 11.25
CA ARG A 77 -17.87 9.49 12.60
C ARG A 77 -17.95 11.01 12.62
N ILE A 78 -17.27 11.69 11.71
CA ILE A 78 -17.16 13.16 11.74
C ILE A 78 -18.40 13.84 11.16
N VAL A 79 -18.95 13.29 10.07
CA VAL A 79 -20.01 13.96 9.29
C VAL A 79 -21.40 13.52 9.74
N HIS A 80 -21.57 12.26 10.13
CA HIS A 80 -22.89 11.69 10.45
C HIS A 80 -23.10 11.48 11.94
N GLN A 81 -22.06 11.03 12.66
CA GLN A 81 -22.16 10.75 14.08
C GLN A 81 -21.90 11.98 14.96
N GLY A 82 -21.25 13.02 14.42
CA GLY A 82 -20.82 14.19 15.17
C GLY A 82 -19.86 13.76 16.29
N GLY A 83 -18.59 13.56 15.95
CA GLY A 83 -17.60 12.98 16.87
C GLY A 83 -17.58 13.67 18.24
N GLY A 84 -18.25 13.06 19.21
CA GLY A 84 -17.94 13.22 20.62
C GLY A 84 -16.72 12.37 20.90
N ASP A 85 -15.57 13.01 21.11
CA ASP A 85 -14.75 12.56 22.22
C ASP A 85 -15.60 12.69 23.48
N ASP A 86 -16.21 11.59 23.93
CA ASP A 86 -16.54 11.45 25.33
C ASP A 86 -15.21 11.51 26.09
N PHE A 87 -14.78 12.72 26.40
CA PHE A 87 -13.94 12.97 27.56
C PHE A 87 -14.76 12.45 28.74
N GLU A 88 -14.44 11.23 29.20
CA GLU A 88 -14.98 10.68 30.44
C GLU A 88 -14.98 11.78 31.49
N GLU A 89 -16.18 12.17 31.92
CA GLU A 89 -16.37 13.18 32.95
C GLU A 89 -15.85 12.55 34.23
N ASP A 90 -14.60 12.90 34.58
CA ASP A 90 -13.92 12.44 35.79
C ASP A 90 -14.83 12.73 37.00
N PRO A 91 -15.36 11.71 37.69
CA PRO A 91 -16.23 11.92 38.83
C PRO A 91 -15.36 12.23 40.06
N THR A 92 -14.72 13.40 40.06
CA THR A 92 -14.11 13.97 41.27
C THR A 92 -15.05 14.97 41.91
N GLU A 93 -16.21 14.51 42.37
CA GLU A 93 -16.96 15.19 43.44
C GLU A 93 -17.72 14.14 44.26
N GLY A 94 -17.24 13.85 45.47
CA GLY A 94 -18.05 13.20 46.48
C GLY A 94 -17.32 12.28 47.45
N SER A 95 -16.57 12.86 48.41
CA SER A 95 -16.68 12.61 49.87
C SER A 95 -15.53 13.24 50.63
#